data_AF-A0A7X0T761-F1
#
_entry.id   AF-A0A7X0T761-F1
#
_cell.length_a   1.000
_cell.length_b   1.000
_cell.length_c   1.000
_cell.angle_alpha   90.00
_cell.angle_beta   90.00
_cell.angle_gamma   90.00
#
_symmetry.space_group_name_H-M   'P 1'
#
loop_
_entity.id
_entity.type
_entity.pdbx_description
1 polymer ?
#
loop_
_entity_poly.entity_id
_entity_poly.type
_entity_poly.pdbx_seq_one_letter_code
_entity_poly.pdbx_strand_id
1 'polypeptide(L)'
;MLLLNKCIMPPLWLAYPEIERYSIGWRMGYGEEYQNNFFAWWDSLSLPEQIEYQTLFPEPITWDGWWLDEHPDENLSYNDYWIPIWQQFGLPKYNLNQIQKEKQPELFFFETAMNKSCLNHWWLEDFSVSTQNYKCLEQFMMEQKAELFQETSIKQKILEVNSPEQIQALGKEIKAFDQIIWDKFKYAIALQGNWNKFNQKRILREFLLSTGDTLLVGASLNDSIWGIPLSMDSPDAQNLLKWQGQNLLGFALMEVRDELRRVWQNESLCDWSLVK
;
A
#
# COMPACT_ATOMS: atom_id res chain seq x y z
N MET A 1 -20.20 -11.68 -22.07
CA MET A 1 -18.95 -11.97 -21.37
C MET A 1 -18.46 -13.32 -21.89
N LEU A 2 -17.31 -13.38 -22.56
CA LEU A 2 -16.78 -14.63 -23.15
C LEU A 2 -16.35 -15.61 -22.06
N LEU A 3 -15.92 -15.09 -20.91
CA LEU A 3 -15.48 -15.87 -19.75
C LEU A 3 -16.62 -16.39 -18.84
N LEU A 4 -17.90 -16.09 -19.10
CA LEU A 4 -19.02 -16.38 -18.17
C LEU A 4 -19.15 -17.86 -17.77
N ASN A 5 -18.78 -18.79 -18.65
CA ASN A 5 -18.92 -20.23 -18.44
C ASN A 5 -17.59 -20.93 -18.10
N LYS A 6 -16.53 -20.17 -17.83
CA LYS A 6 -15.21 -20.72 -17.48
C LYS A 6 -14.97 -20.61 -15.99
N CYS A 7 -14.23 -21.56 -15.42
CA CYS A 7 -13.59 -21.38 -14.11
C CYS A 7 -12.48 -20.33 -14.29
N ILE A 8 -12.76 -19.10 -13.88
CA ILE A 8 -11.80 -18.00 -13.97
C ILE A 8 -10.80 -18.17 -12.84
N MET A 9 -9.53 -18.40 -13.17
CA MET A 9 -8.47 -18.38 -12.17
C MET A 9 -8.23 -16.92 -11.72
N PRO A 10 -8.11 -16.64 -10.41
CA PRO A 10 -7.60 -15.35 -9.98
C PRO A 10 -6.23 -15.02 -10.63
N PRO A 11 -5.94 -13.75 -10.94
CA PRO A 11 -4.59 -13.38 -11.35
C PRO A 11 -3.61 -13.61 -10.19
N LEU A 12 -2.31 -13.72 -10.51
CA LEU A 12 -1.26 -14.05 -9.53
C LEU A 12 -1.24 -13.09 -8.33
N TRP A 13 -1.39 -11.79 -8.58
CA TRP A 13 -1.48 -10.75 -7.52
C TRP A 13 -2.78 -10.79 -6.69
N LEU A 14 -3.83 -11.41 -7.26
CA LEU A 14 -5.07 -11.90 -6.64
C LEU A 14 -4.83 -12.97 -5.59
N ALA A 15 -4.27 -14.07 -6.09
CA ALA A 15 -4.17 -15.33 -5.38
C ALA A 15 -3.15 -15.29 -4.24
N TYR A 16 -2.00 -14.65 -4.49
CA TYR A 16 -0.90 -14.54 -3.53
C TYR A 16 -0.42 -13.08 -3.47
N PRO A 17 -1.21 -12.18 -2.87
CA PRO A 17 -0.92 -10.74 -2.79
C PRO A 17 0.39 -10.39 -2.06
N GLU A 18 0.97 -11.35 -1.33
CA GLU A 18 2.25 -11.27 -0.63
C GLU A 18 3.45 -11.68 -1.48
N ILE A 19 3.25 -12.40 -2.60
CA ILE A 19 4.35 -12.79 -3.49
C ILE A 19 4.51 -11.72 -4.58
N GLU A 20 5.56 -10.91 -4.46
CA GLU A 20 5.90 -9.88 -5.45
C GLU A 20 6.18 -10.45 -6.85
N ARG A 21 5.95 -9.66 -7.90
CA ARG A 21 6.10 -10.04 -9.34
C ARG A 21 7.40 -10.80 -9.64
N TYR A 22 8.52 -10.34 -9.09
CA TYR A 22 9.85 -10.92 -9.36
C TYR A 22 10.36 -11.83 -8.24
N SER A 23 9.51 -12.14 -7.26
CA SER A 23 9.90 -13.00 -6.15
C SER A 23 10.28 -14.39 -6.64
N ILE A 24 11.35 -14.95 -6.07
CA ILE A 24 11.72 -16.35 -6.28
C ILE A 24 10.62 -17.32 -5.79
N GLY A 25 9.68 -16.83 -4.97
CA GLY A 25 8.52 -17.60 -4.50
C GLY A 25 7.63 -18.16 -5.62
N TRP A 26 7.67 -17.54 -6.80
CA TRP A 26 6.98 -18.05 -8.00
C TRP A 26 7.70 -19.22 -8.69
N ARG A 27 9.00 -19.39 -8.45
CA ARG A 27 9.84 -20.40 -9.13
C ARG A 27 10.35 -21.50 -8.22
N MET A 28 10.43 -21.24 -6.92
CA MET A 28 11.01 -22.13 -5.91
C MET A 28 10.25 -22.05 -4.58
N GLY A 29 9.02 -21.52 -4.58
CA GLY A 29 8.21 -21.32 -3.39
C GLY A 29 6.80 -21.88 -3.55
N TYR A 30 5.93 -21.59 -2.58
CA TYR A 30 4.57 -22.12 -2.55
C TYR A 30 3.65 -21.55 -3.65
N GLY A 31 4.06 -20.47 -4.33
CA GLY A 31 3.34 -19.92 -5.48
C GLY A 31 3.60 -20.64 -6.81
N GLU A 32 4.62 -21.50 -6.89
CA GLU A 32 5.07 -22.13 -8.16
C GLU A 32 4.00 -23.01 -8.80
N GLU A 33 3.37 -23.90 -8.02
CA GLU A 33 2.30 -24.77 -8.53
C GLU A 33 1.15 -23.94 -9.10
N TYR A 34 0.75 -22.89 -8.40
CA TYR A 34 -0.33 -22.01 -8.85
C TYR A 34 0.04 -21.26 -10.13
N GLN A 35 1.25 -20.70 -10.21
CA GLN A 35 1.72 -20.00 -11.41
C GLN A 35 1.71 -20.91 -12.65
N ASN A 36 2.20 -22.14 -12.50
CA ASN A 36 2.19 -23.12 -13.59
C ASN A 36 0.76 -23.45 -14.05
N ASN A 37 -0.15 -23.67 -13.09
CA ASN A 37 -1.56 -23.94 -13.40
C ASN A 37 -2.24 -22.72 -14.04
N PHE A 38 -1.94 -21.52 -13.56
CA PHE A 38 -2.45 -20.27 -14.10
C PHE A 38 -2.06 -20.09 -15.56
N PHE A 39 -0.79 -20.31 -15.90
CA PHE A 39 -0.33 -20.19 -17.29
C PHE A 39 -0.89 -21.29 -18.20
N ALA A 40 -1.00 -22.54 -17.73
CA ALA A 40 -1.66 -23.59 -18.49
C ALA A 40 -3.13 -23.26 -18.81
N TRP A 41 -3.84 -22.65 -17.86
CA TRP A 41 -5.19 -22.15 -18.07
C TRP A 41 -5.23 -20.93 -19.00
N TRP A 42 -4.34 -19.96 -18.81
CA TRP A 42 -4.20 -18.76 -19.64
C TRP A 42 -3.96 -19.09 -21.12
N ASP A 43 -3.06 -20.05 -21.39
CA ASP A 43 -2.72 -20.52 -22.73
C ASP A 43 -3.86 -21.29 -23.40
N SER A 44 -4.84 -21.77 -22.61
CA SER A 44 -6.06 -22.40 -23.14
C SER A 44 -7.11 -21.38 -23.62
N LEU A 45 -6.94 -20.09 -23.27
CA LEU A 45 -7.84 -19.02 -23.68
C LEU A 45 -7.51 -18.53 -25.09
N SER A 46 -8.55 -18.14 -25.82
CA SER A 46 -8.41 -17.41 -27.08
C SER A 46 -7.99 -15.96 -26.83
N LEU A 47 -7.37 -15.31 -27.83
CA LEU A 47 -6.95 -13.91 -27.71
C LEU A 47 -8.08 -12.95 -27.26
N PRO A 48 -9.33 -13.04 -27.77
CA PRO A 48 -10.43 -12.21 -27.26
C PRO A 48 -10.77 -12.46 -25.79
N GLU A 49 -10.64 -13.71 -25.32
CA GLU A 49 -10.85 -14.06 -23.91
C GLU A 49 -9.73 -13.54 -23.02
N GLN A 50 -8.48 -13.58 -23.49
CA GLN A 50 -7.33 -12.98 -22.80
C GLN A 50 -7.49 -11.46 -22.65
N ILE A 51 -7.94 -10.76 -23.70
CA ILE A 51 -8.22 -9.31 -23.66
C ILE A 51 -9.35 -9.00 -22.68
N GLU A 52 -10.43 -9.80 -22.69
CA GLU A 52 -11.51 -9.65 -21.72
C GLU A 52 -11.00 -9.88 -20.29
N TYR A 53 -10.16 -10.89 -20.07
CA TYR A 53 -9.56 -11.16 -18.76
C TYR A 53 -8.72 -9.99 -18.26
N GLN A 54 -7.83 -9.43 -19.09
CA GLN A 54 -7.01 -8.27 -18.72
C GLN A 54 -7.87 -7.04 -18.40
N THR A 55 -9.01 -6.90 -19.05
CA THR A 55 -9.97 -5.81 -18.77
C THR A 55 -10.67 -6.01 -17.43
N LEU A 56 -11.05 -7.25 -17.10
CA LEU A 56 -11.69 -7.59 -15.82
C LEU A 56 -10.71 -7.52 -14.65
N PHE A 57 -9.46 -7.94 -14.88
CA PHE A 57 -8.42 -8.05 -13.86
C PHE A 57 -7.21 -7.21 -14.29
N PRO A 58 -7.29 -5.88 -14.14
CA PRO A 58 -6.21 -5.02 -14.56
C PRO A 58 -5.01 -5.17 -13.60
N GLU A 59 -3.82 -4.98 -14.13
CA GLU A 59 -2.58 -5.06 -13.34
C GLU A 59 -2.60 -4.02 -12.23
N PRO A 60 -2.24 -4.36 -10.98
CA PRO A 60 -1.92 -3.35 -9.97
C PRO A 60 -0.65 -2.59 -10.37
N ILE A 61 -0.47 -1.38 -9.85
CA ILE A 61 0.72 -0.54 -10.09
C ILE A 61 2.02 -1.31 -9.81
N THR A 62 2.05 -2.17 -8.78
CA THR A 62 3.23 -2.96 -8.44
C THR A 62 3.52 -4.13 -9.41
N TRP A 63 2.66 -4.35 -10.40
CA TRP A 63 2.80 -5.34 -11.47
C TRP A 63 2.80 -4.70 -12.87
N ASP A 64 2.88 -3.38 -12.97
CA ASP A 64 2.78 -2.64 -14.23
C ASP A 64 3.70 -3.17 -15.34
N GLY A 65 3.14 -3.42 -16.52
CA GLY A 65 3.82 -4.03 -17.66
C GLY A 65 3.88 -5.56 -17.62
N TRP A 66 3.16 -6.23 -16.72
CA TRP A 66 3.18 -7.70 -16.59
C TRP A 66 2.76 -8.42 -17.88
N TRP A 67 1.66 -8.02 -18.50
CA TRP A 67 1.11 -8.66 -19.70
C TRP A 67 1.94 -8.42 -20.96
N LEU A 68 2.67 -7.29 -21.00
CA LEU A 68 3.51 -6.91 -22.13
C LEU A 68 4.99 -7.29 -21.95
N ASP A 69 5.34 -7.90 -20.81
CA ASP A 69 6.72 -8.15 -20.39
C ASP A 69 7.58 -6.87 -20.41
N GLU A 70 6.95 -5.76 -20.00
CA GLU A 70 7.60 -4.46 -19.83
C GLU A 70 8.03 -4.27 -18.37
N HIS A 71 9.14 -3.56 -18.19
CA HIS A 71 9.71 -3.20 -16.90
C HIS A 71 9.80 -1.67 -16.81
N PRO A 72 8.69 -0.99 -16.52
CA PRO A 72 8.71 0.46 -16.34
C PRO A 72 9.62 0.83 -15.16
N ASP A 73 10.68 1.58 -15.43
CA ASP A 73 11.71 2.00 -14.46
C ASP A 73 11.30 3.26 -13.67
N GLU A 74 10.01 3.40 -13.35
CA GLU A 74 9.52 4.54 -12.56
C GLU A 74 9.78 4.30 -11.06
N ASN A 75 10.98 4.67 -10.62
CA ASN A 75 11.42 4.55 -9.24
C ASN A 75 12.01 5.87 -8.71
N LEU A 76 11.83 6.14 -7.43
CA LEU A 76 12.74 7.06 -6.73
C LEU A 76 13.99 6.29 -6.35
N SER A 77 15.16 6.88 -6.58
CA SER A 77 16.44 6.29 -6.17
C SER A 77 17.31 7.29 -5.41
N TYR A 78 18.08 6.76 -4.45
CA TYR A 78 19.07 7.49 -3.69
C TYR A 78 20.16 6.51 -3.23
N ASN A 79 21.39 6.68 -3.74
CA ASN A 79 22.45 5.67 -3.64
C ASN A 79 21.97 4.31 -4.18
N ASP A 80 22.09 3.25 -3.39
CA ASP A 80 21.63 1.90 -3.73
C ASP A 80 20.16 1.64 -3.36
N TYR A 81 19.49 2.60 -2.71
CA TYR A 81 18.08 2.49 -2.36
C TYR A 81 17.20 2.90 -3.54
N TRP A 82 16.15 2.12 -3.77
CA TRP A 82 15.09 2.47 -4.70
C TRP A 82 13.72 2.06 -4.17
N ILE A 83 12.69 2.76 -4.60
CA ILE A 83 11.30 2.43 -4.30
C ILE A 83 10.40 2.79 -5.49
N PRO A 84 9.44 1.93 -5.88
CA PRO A 84 8.49 2.25 -6.94
C PRO A 84 7.64 3.45 -6.57
N ILE A 85 7.33 4.27 -7.59
CA ILE A 85 6.39 5.38 -7.45
C ILE A 85 5.06 5.05 -8.08
N TRP A 86 3.99 5.53 -7.46
CA TRP A 86 2.63 5.40 -7.99
C TRP A 86 2.19 6.64 -8.78
N GLN A 87 2.89 7.75 -8.56
CA GLN A 87 2.64 9.04 -9.16
C GLN A 87 3.97 9.68 -9.53
N GLN A 88 3.93 10.61 -10.50
CA GLN A 88 5.10 11.33 -10.95
C GLN A 88 5.86 11.96 -9.78
N PHE A 89 7.18 11.76 -9.75
CA PHE A 89 8.10 12.24 -8.70
C PHE A 89 7.82 11.71 -7.28
N GLY A 90 6.98 10.69 -7.11
CA GLY A 90 6.61 10.13 -5.80
C GLY A 90 5.73 11.05 -4.95
N LEU A 91 5.05 12.02 -5.58
CA LEU A 91 4.15 12.95 -4.90
C LEU A 91 2.78 12.30 -4.64
N PRO A 92 2.05 12.74 -3.60
CA PRO A 92 0.67 12.33 -3.40
C PRO A 92 -0.24 12.71 -4.58
N LYS A 93 -1.10 11.77 -5.00
CA LYS A 93 -2.23 12.02 -5.92
C LYS A 93 -3.16 13.09 -5.34
N TYR A 94 -3.39 13.04 -4.03
CA TYR A 94 -4.24 13.98 -3.31
C TYR A 94 -3.41 15.00 -2.54
N ASN A 95 -3.82 16.26 -2.60
CA ASN A 95 -3.30 17.29 -1.72
C ASN A 95 -4.40 18.23 -1.25
N LEU A 96 -4.18 18.83 -0.08
CA LEU A 96 -5.16 19.68 0.59
C LEU A 96 -5.60 20.87 -0.28
N ASN A 97 -4.67 21.48 -1.04
CA ASN A 97 -4.96 22.65 -1.88
C ASN A 97 -5.93 22.35 -3.02
N GLN A 98 -5.90 21.14 -3.58
CA GLN A 98 -6.86 20.70 -4.60
C GLN A 98 -8.22 20.44 -3.97
N ILE A 99 -8.25 19.66 -2.89
CA ILE A 99 -9.49 19.28 -2.20
C ILE A 99 -10.25 20.51 -1.68
N GLN A 100 -9.53 21.51 -1.14
CA GLN A 100 -10.13 22.76 -0.67
C GLN A 100 -10.84 23.57 -1.76
N LYS A 101 -10.50 23.35 -3.05
CA LYS A 101 -11.13 24.01 -4.20
C LYS A 101 -12.33 23.23 -4.74
N GLU A 102 -12.47 21.98 -4.37
CA GLU A 102 -13.56 21.12 -4.77
C GLU A 102 -14.78 21.30 -3.85
N LYS A 103 -15.88 20.59 -4.16
CA LYS A 103 -17.06 20.56 -3.29
C LYS A 103 -16.65 19.99 -1.92
N GLN A 104 -17.22 20.55 -0.83
CA GLN A 104 -17.01 20.06 0.54
C GLN A 104 -17.17 18.53 0.60
N PRO A 105 -16.08 17.78 0.82
CA PRO A 105 -16.13 16.32 0.84
C PRO A 105 -16.74 15.82 2.15
N GLU A 106 -17.30 14.63 2.11
CA GLU A 106 -17.65 13.91 3.33
C GLU A 106 -16.36 13.44 4.02
N LEU A 107 -16.26 13.67 5.33
CA LEU A 107 -15.05 13.41 6.11
C LEU A 107 -15.20 12.12 6.92
N PHE A 108 -14.18 11.26 6.86
CA PHE A 108 -14.05 10.10 7.72
C PHE A 108 -12.81 10.29 8.61
N PHE A 109 -13.04 10.59 9.88
CA PHE A 109 -11.96 10.77 10.85
C PHE A 109 -11.52 9.44 11.44
N PHE A 110 -10.22 9.29 11.65
CA PHE A 110 -9.65 8.20 12.44
C PHE A 110 -8.54 8.71 13.35
N GLU A 111 -8.41 8.09 14.51
CA GLU A 111 -7.31 8.39 15.44
C GLU A 111 -6.00 7.80 14.92
N THR A 112 -4.94 8.61 14.91
CA THR A 112 -3.56 8.10 14.67
C THR A 112 -2.86 7.68 15.97
N ALA A 113 -3.56 7.73 17.10
CA ALA A 113 -3.08 7.17 18.37
C ALA A 113 -2.99 5.62 18.31
N MET A 114 -2.00 5.06 19.00
CA MET A 114 -1.63 3.65 18.88
C MET A 114 -2.82 2.69 19.06
N ASN A 115 -2.96 1.73 18.13
CA ASN A 115 -3.97 0.65 18.15
C ASN A 115 -5.46 1.09 18.21
N LYS A 116 -5.78 2.31 17.77
CA LYS A 116 -7.16 2.82 17.79
C LYS A 116 -7.96 2.57 16.53
N SER A 117 -7.29 2.43 15.39
CA SER A 117 -7.92 2.20 14.08
C SER A 117 -6.99 1.35 13.22
N CYS A 118 -7.56 0.49 12.38
CA CYS A 118 -6.77 -0.26 11.40
C CYS A 118 -6.18 0.64 10.30
N LEU A 119 -6.67 1.88 10.14
CA LEU A 119 -6.09 2.91 9.27
C LEU A 119 -4.78 3.48 9.83
N ASN A 120 -4.50 3.28 11.12
CA ASN A 120 -3.32 3.79 11.76
C ASN A 120 -2.05 2.97 11.42
N HIS A 121 -0.89 3.62 11.34
CA HIS A 121 0.41 2.96 11.13
C HIS A 121 0.86 2.06 12.30
N TRP A 122 0.27 2.24 13.48
CA TRP A 122 0.55 1.45 14.69
C TRP A 122 -0.33 0.22 14.84
N TRP A 123 -1.32 0.03 13.98
CA TRP A 123 -2.21 -1.14 14.07
C TRP A 123 -1.39 -2.42 13.91
N LEU A 124 -1.46 -3.27 14.95
CA LEU A 124 -0.81 -4.57 14.95
C LEU A 124 -1.56 -5.53 14.02
N GLU A 125 -1.02 -5.70 12.82
CA GLU A 125 -1.43 -6.70 11.85
C GLU A 125 -0.21 -7.08 11.03
N ASP A 126 0.12 -8.37 11.03
CA ASP A 126 1.30 -8.88 10.32
C ASP A 126 1.09 -8.77 8.80
N PHE A 127 2.07 -8.24 8.07
CA PHE A 127 2.11 -8.29 6.61
C PHE A 127 3.55 -8.49 6.11
N SER A 128 3.69 -8.89 4.87
CA SER A 128 4.99 -9.20 4.26
C SER A 128 5.33 -8.21 3.16
N VAL A 129 6.62 -7.89 3.02
CA VAL A 129 7.16 -7.20 1.84
C VAL A 129 8.43 -7.92 1.44
N SER A 130 8.50 -8.37 0.18
CA SER A 130 9.53 -9.29 -0.28
C SER A 130 9.67 -10.52 0.64
N THR A 131 10.84 -10.72 1.26
CA THR A 131 11.10 -11.82 2.20
C THR A 131 10.91 -11.45 3.68
N GLN A 132 10.55 -10.20 3.97
CA GLN A 132 10.48 -9.68 5.33
C GLN A 132 9.04 -9.60 5.83
N ASN A 133 8.84 -9.98 7.10
CA ASN A 133 7.56 -9.84 7.80
C ASN A 133 7.62 -8.65 8.77
N TYR A 134 6.54 -7.88 8.82
CA TYR A 134 6.40 -6.71 9.67
C TYR A 134 5.14 -6.86 10.53
N LYS A 135 5.20 -6.39 11.78
CA LYS A 135 4.07 -6.43 12.74
C LYS A 135 3.10 -5.27 12.59
N CYS A 136 3.58 -4.16 12.04
CA CYS A 136 2.79 -2.97 11.76
C CYS A 136 3.49 -2.12 10.70
N LEU A 137 2.75 -1.14 10.17
CA LEU A 137 3.26 -0.25 9.12
C LEU A 137 4.43 0.60 9.62
N GLU A 138 4.45 1.05 10.88
CA GLU A 138 5.58 1.84 11.36
C GLU A 138 6.88 1.02 11.34
N GLN A 139 6.86 -0.25 11.74
CA GLN A 139 8.06 -1.09 11.70
C GLN A 139 8.66 -1.14 10.29
N PHE A 140 7.80 -1.30 9.28
CA PHE A 140 8.18 -1.20 7.87
C PHE A 140 8.77 0.17 7.53
N MET A 141 8.08 1.26 7.87
CA MET A 141 8.53 2.62 7.56
C MET A 141 9.90 2.94 8.18
N MET A 142 10.15 2.53 9.43
CA MET A 142 11.42 2.79 10.11
C MET A 142 12.54 1.89 9.57
N GLU A 143 12.24 0.64 9.19
CA GLU A 143 13.21 -0.24 8.53
C GLU A 143 13.61 0.32 7.17
N GLN A 144 12.65 0.74 6.35
CA GLN A 144 12.90 1.38 5.06
C GLN A 144 13.65 2.71 5.21
N LYS A 145 13.38 3.47 6.28
CA LYS A 145 14.14 4.67 6.62
C LYS A 145 15.61 4.32 6.91
N ALA A 146 15.87 3.27 7.69
CA ALA A 146 17.23 2.83 7.98
C ALA A 146 17.95 2.33 6.71
N GLU A 147 17.25 1.61 5.83
CA GLU A 147 17.78 1.18 4.53
C GLU A 147 18.13 2.36 3.62
N LEU A 148 17.24 3.35 3.49
CA LEU A 148 17.44 4.56 2.68
C LEU A 148 18.73 5.30 3.06
N PHE A 149 19.09 5.29 4.35
CA PHE A 149 20.29 5.92 4.88
C PHE A 149 21.46 4.94 5.12
N GLN A 150 21.39 3.72 4.59
CA GLN A 150 22.42 2.66 4.67
C GLN A 150 22.84 2.30 6.11
N GLU A 151 21.94 2.43 7.08
CA GLU A 151 22.17 2.13 8.50
C GLU A 151 21.76 0.68 8.81
N THR A 152 22.48 -0.30 8.24
CA THR A 152 22.16 -1.73 8.34
C THR A 152 22.03 -2.22 9.78
N SER A 153 22.83 -1.69 10.71
CA SER A 153 22.78 -2.07 12.13
C SER A 153 21.47 -1.65 12.82
N ILE A 154 20.92 -0.49 12.44
CA ILE A 154 19.65 0.01 12.98
C ILE A 154 18.49 -0.75 12.33
N LYS A 155 18.57 -1.01 11.02
CA LYS A 155 17.62 -1.85 10.28
C LYS A 155 17.43 -3.21 10.95
N GLN A 156 18.51 -3.92 11.26
CA GLN A 156 18.44 -5.23 11.94
C GLN A 156 17.74 -5.12 13.31
N LYS A 157 18.09 -4.11 14.13
CA LYS A 157 17.45 -3.89 15.42
C LYS A 157 15.95 -3.62 15.29
N ILE A 158 15.53 -2.82 14.30
CA ILE A 158 14.11 -2.50 14.07
C ILE A 158 13.30 -3.76 13.75
N LEU A 159 13.88 -4.69 13.00
CA LEU A 159 13.24 -5.97 12.65
C LEU A 159 13.11 -6.93 13.84
N GLU A 160 13.96 -6.79 14.85
CA GLU A 160 13.95 -7.63 16.05
C GLU A 160 12.99 -7.11 17.15
N VAL A 161 12.66 -5.82 17.14
CA VAL A 161 11.79 -5.21 18.16
C VAL A 161 10.32 -5.18 17.74
N ASN A 162 9.43 -5.36 18.72
CA ASN A 162 7.98 -5.30 18.51
C ASN A 162 7.31 -4.12 19.23
N SER A 163 8.04 -3.42 20.13
CA SER A 163 7.48 -2.28 20.87
C SER A 163 7.47 -1.03 20.00
N PRO A 164 6.30 -0.35 19.88
CA PRO A 164 6.20 0.93 19.20
C PRO A 164 7.23 1.97 19.64
N GLU A 165 7.43 2.09 20.95
CA GLU A 165 8.36 3.04 21.54
C GLU A 165 9.81 2.75 21.15
N GLN A 166 10.19 1.48 21.11
CA GLN A 166 11.52 1.04 20.67
C GLN A 166 11.74 1.29 19.19
N ILE A 167 10.74 1.01 18.34
CA ILE A 167 10.79 1.27 16.90
C ILE A 167 11.03 2.77 16.63
N GLN A 168 10.28 3.65 17.29
CA GLN A 168 10.48 5.10 17.14
C GLN A 168 11.84 5.56 17.64
N ALA A 169 12.32 5.02 18.77
CA ALA A 169 13.61 5.39 19.33
C ALA A 169 14.74 5.05 18.34
N LEU A 170 14.73 3.84 17.79
CA LEU A 170 15.70 3.39 16.79
C LEU A 170 15.64 4.25 15.51
N GLY A 171 14.44 4.62 15.06
CA GLY A 171 14.26 5.51 13.91
C GLY A 171 14.84 6.92 14.09
N LYS A 172 15.06 7.35 15.34
CA LYS A 172 15.73 8.63 15.69
C LYS A 172 17.25 8.48 15.84
N GLU A 173 17.78 7.27 15.93
CA GLU A 173 19.21 6.99 16.07
C GLU A 173 19.97 6.95 14.74
N ILE A 174 19.26 7.02 13.60
CA ILE A 174 19.83 7.04 12.25
C ILE A 174 20.73 8.27 12.09
N LYS A 175 22.06 8.07 12.00
CA LYS A 175 23.03 9.16 12.05
C LYS A 175 23.13 9.88 10.72
N ALA A 176 23.01 9.16 9.62
CA ALA A 176 23.02 9.70 8.27
C ALA A 176 21.67 10.34 7.85
N PHE A 177 20.76 10.57 8.80
CA PHE A 177 19.43 11.10 8.50
C PHE A 177 19.49 12.49 7.87
N ASP A 178 18.88 12.63 6.70
CA ASP A 178 18.67 13.89 6.01
C ASP A 178 17.17 14.12 5.80
N GLN A 179 16.67 15.27 6.29
CA GLN A 179 15.24 15.60 6.23
C GLN A 179 14.74 15.81 4.80
N ILE A 180 15.55 16.41 3.92
CA ILE A 180 15.18 16.69 2.53
C ILE A 180 15.04 15.38 1.75
N ILE A 181 15.99 14.46 1.96
CA ILE A 181 15.91 13.11 1.39
C ILE A 181 14.70 12.39 1.97
N TRP A 182 14.50 12.39 3.30
CA TRP A 182 13.34 11.74 3.89
C TRP A 182 12.00 12.28 3.37
N ASP A 183 11.86 13.60 3.23
CA ASP A 183 10.65 14.22 2.72
C ASP A 183 10.32 13.80 1.28
N LYS A 184 11.34 13.49 0.47
CA LYS A 184 11.17 12.97 -0.89
C LYS A 184 10.67 11.52 -0.91
N PHE A 185 11.08 10.68 0.05
CA PHE A 185 10.83 9.24 0.01
C PHE A 185 9.71 8.76 0.94
N LYS A 186 9.46 9.45 2.06
CA LYS A 186 8.56 8.99 3.13
C LYS A 186 7.16 8.65 2.62
N TYR A 187 6.65 9.41 1.65
CA TYR A 187 5.31 9.19 1.11
C TYR A 187 5.23 7.88 0.32
N ALA A 188 6.15 7.67 -0.63
CA ALA A 188 6.23 6.43 -1.39
C ALA A 188 6.41 5.21 -0.47
N ILE A 189 7.23 5.34 0.58
CA ILE A 189 7.40 4.30 1.60
C ILE A 189 6.07 4.02 2.30
N ALA A 190 5.40 5.03 2.85
CA ALA A 190 4.12 4.82 3.53
C ALA A 190 3.03 4.26 2.60
N LEU A 191 3.03 4.66 1.33
CA LEU A 191 2.10 4.17 0.32
C LEU A 191 2.33 2.68 0.03
N GLN A 192 3.58 2.29 -0.22
CA GLN A 192 3.97 0.90 -0.45
C GLN A 192 3.65 0.00 0.76
N GLY A 193 3.91 0.48 1.97
CA GLY A 193 3.58 -0.26 3.19
C GLY A 193 2.07 -0.43 3.38
N ASN A 194 1.28 0.64 3.17
CA ASN A 194 -0.18 0.54 3.24
C ASN A 194 -0.74 -0.39 2.16
N TRP A 195 -0.21 -0.34 0.93
CA TRP A 195 -0.60 -1.26 -0.12
C TRP A 195 -0.41 -2.71 0.32
N ASN A 196 0.79 -3.10 0.78
CA ASN A 196 1.04 -4.47 1.21
C ASN A 196 0.13 -4.89 2.38
N LYS A 197 -0.01 -4.03 3.39
CA LYS A 197 -0.87 -4.28 4.56
C LYS A 197 -2.33 -4.52 4.17
N PHE A 198 -2.92 -3.64 3.37
CA PHE A 198 -4.35 -3.72 3.02
C PHE A 198 -4.60 -4.72 1.89
N ASN A 199 -3.69 -4.89 0.93
CA ASN A 199 -3.83 -5.84 -0.16
C ASN A 199 -3.83 -7.29 0.33
N GLN A 200 -2.97 -7.62 1.30
CA GLN A 200 -2.83 -8.99 1.83
C GLN A 200 -3.95 -9.38 2.79
N LYS A 201 -4.65 -8.42 3.41
CA LYS A 201 -5.61 -8.69 4.49
C LYS A 201 -7.03 -8.35 4.08
N ARG A 202 -7.82 -9.38 3.77
CA ARG A 202 -9.21 -9.25 3.34
C ARG A 202 -10.04 -8.34 4.24
N ILE A 203 -10.01 -8.55 5.57
CA ILE A 203 -10.79 -7.75 6.53
C ILE A 203 -10.37 -6.27 6.47
N LEU A 204 -9.07 -5.99 6.36
CA LEU A 204 -8.58 -4.61 6.27
C LEU A 204 -8.96 -3.98 4.93
N ARG A 205 -8.81 -4.72 3.83
CA ARG A 205 -9.22 -4.30 2.49
C ARG A 205 -10.69 -3.91 2.45
N GLU A 206 -11.56 -4.80 2.93
CA GLU A 206 -13.01 -4.57 2.99
C GLU A 206 -13.35 -3.34 3.83
N PHE A 207 -12.69 -3.16 4.98
CA PHE A 207 -12.85 -1.95 5.78
C PHE A 207 -12.46 -0.69 5.02
N LEU A 208 -11.28 -0.66 4.40
CA LEU A 208 -10.81 0.51 3.65
C LEU A 208 -11.73 0.82 2.46
N LEU A 209 -12.19 -0.19 1.73
CA LEU A 209 -13.16 -0.02 0.64
C LEU A 209 -14.52 0.50 1.14
N SER A 210 -14.97 0.07 2.33
CA SER A 210 -16.23 0.51 2.92
C SER A 210 -16.29 2.00 3.23
N THR A 211 -15.13 2.68 3.31
CA THR A 211 -15.06 4.14 3.47
C THR A 211 -15.51 4.92 2.24
N GLY A 212 -15.82 4.23 1.13
CA GLY A 212 -16.41 4.83 -0.06
C GLY A 212 -15.54 5.93 -0.66
N ASP A 213 -16.13 7.09 -0.95
CA ASP A 213 -15.43 8.25 -1.51
C ASP A 213 -15.13 9.34 -0.47
N THR A 214 -15.20 8.99 0.82
CA THR A 214 -14.89 9.93 1.90
C THR A 214 -13.42 10.34 1.89
N LEU A 215 -13.15 11.57 2.35
CA LEU A 215 -11.82 12.04 2.66
C LEU A 215 -11.39 11.44 4.01
N LEU A 216 -10.35 10.60 3.98
CA LEU A 216 -9.79 9.99 5.18
C LEU A 216 -8.89 10.98 5.91
N VAL A 217 -9.17 11.21 7.19
CA VAL A 217 -8.49 12.25 7.99
C VAL A 217 -7.92 11.65 9.26
N GLY A 218 -6.59 11.62 9.35
CA GLY A 218 -5.88 11.24 10.57
C GLY A 218 -5.90 12.39 11.56
N ALA A 219 -6.69 12.30 12.63
CA ALA A 219 -6.74 13.32 13.67
C ALA A 219 -5.73 13.00 14.78
N SER A 220 -4.81 13.93 15.06
CA SER A 220 -3.81 13.76 16.12
C SER A 220 -3.21 15.08 16.55
N LEU A 221 -3.34 15.41 17.83
CA LEU A 221 -2.84 16.67 18.40
C LEU A 221 -1.32 16.88 18.23
N ASN A 222 -0.56 15.79 18.06
CA ASN A 222 0.90 15.82 18.05
C ASN A 222 1.50 15.46 16.67
N ASP A 223 0.68 15.35 15.61
CA ASP A 223 1.14 14.96 14.29
C ASP A 223 0.59 15.89 13.19
N SER A 224 1.48 16.69 12.63
CA SER A 224 1.19 17.59 11.51
C SER A 224 1.65 17.04 10.15
N ILE A 225 2.27 15.85 10.10
CA ILE A 225 2.79 15.25 8.87
C ILE A 225 1.81 14.19 8.38
N TRP A 226 1.58 13.16 9.18
CA TRP A 226 0.71 12.05 8.78
C TRP A 226 -0.77 12.36 9.03
N GLY A 227 -1.05 13.27 9.96
CA GLY A 227 -2.40 13.71 10.30
C GLY A 227 -2.60 15.23 10.27
N ILE A 228 -3.68 15.65 10.91
CA ILE A 228 -3.99 17.04 11.23
C ILE A 228 -3.85 17.27 12.74
N PRO A 229 -3.26 18.41 13.18
CA PRO A 229 -3.03 18.74 14.59
C PRO A 229 -4.31 19.21 15.30
N LEU A 230 -5.40 18.46 15.14
CA LEU A 230 -6.73 18.74 15.67
C LEU A 230 -7.36 17.45 16.21
N SER A 231 -8.20 17.58 17.26
CA SER A 231 -9.05 16.48 17.72
C SER A 231 -10.20 16.23 16.74
N MET A 232 -10.68 14.99 16.63
CA MET A 232 -11.85 14.63 15.81
C MET A 232 -13.10 15.41 16.22
N ASP A 233 -13.25 15.70 17.52
CA ASP A 233 -14.39 16.42 18.08
C ASP A 233 -14.28 17.95 17.92
N SER A 234 -13.14 18.45 17.41
CA SER A 234 -12.95 19.88 17.23
C SER A 234 -13.84 20.39 16.08
N PRO A 235 -14.63 21.47 16.28
CA PRO A 235 -15.34 22.12 15.18
C PRO A 235 -14.39 22.57 14.05
N ASP A 236 -13.14 22.85 14.39
CA ASP A 236 -12.12 23.25 13.42
C ASP A 236 -11.63 22.08 12.56
N ALA A 237 -11.77 20.83 13.02
CA ALA A 237 -11.45 19.65 12.22
C ALA A 237 -12.41 19.49 11.04
N GLN A 238 -13.65 19.97 11.16
CA GLN A 238 -14.63 19.97 10.07
C GLN A 238 -14.35 21.05 9.01
N ASN A 239 -13.43 21.99 9.28
CA ASN A 239 -13.11 23.07 8.36
C ASN A 239 -11.73 22.86 7.74
N LEU A 240 -11.70 22.38 6.49
CA LEU A 240 -10.46 22.11 5.75
C LEU A 240 -9.52 23.32 5.67
N LEU A 241 -10.03 24.56 5.73
CA LEU A 241 -9.21 25.78 5.69
C LEU A 241 -8.44 26.04 6.99
N LYS A 242 -8.84 25.38 8.10
CA LYS A 242 -8.18 25.50 9.39
C LYS A 242 -7.14 24.41 9.65
N TRP A 243 -7.01 23.46 8.74
CA TRP A 243 -6.03 22.38 8.89
C TRP A 243 -4.62 22.93 8.69
N GLN A 244 -3.76 22.65 9.66
CA GLN A 244 -2.34 23.04 9.65
C GLN A 244 -1.41 21.84 9.37
N GLY A 245 -1.96 20.63 9.26
CA GLY A 245 -1.23 19.40 8.98
C GLY A 245 -1.37 18.93 7.53
N GLN A 246 -0.49 18.02 7.12
CA GLN A 246 -0.41 17.53 5.75
C GLN A 246 -1.33 16.35 5.47
N ASN A 247 -1.81 15.63 6.51
CA ASN A 247 -2.69 14.46 6.38
C ASN A 247 -2.17 13.39 5.40
N LEU A 248 -0.84 13.19 5.33
CA LEU A 248 -0.24 12.30 4.33
C LEU A 248 -0.71 10.84 4.45
N LEU A 249 -1.02 10.37 5.66
CA LEU A 249 -1.50 8.99 5.85
C LEU A 249 -2.90 8.82 5.27
N GLY A 250 -3.78 9.81 5.47
CA GLY A 250 -5.11 9.82 4.87
C GLY A 250 -5.04 9.75 3.35
N PHE A 251 -4.16 10.55 2.74
CA PHE A 251 -3.96 10.54 1.28
C PHE A 251 -3.37 9.22 0.77
N ALA A 252 -2.38 8.65 1.45
CA ALA A 252 -1.82 7.34 1.08
C ALA A 252 -2.87 6.23 1.14
N LEU A 253 -3.72 6.21 2.19
CA LEU A 253 -4.82 5.27 2.32
C LEU A 253 -5.87 5.43 1.22
N MET A 254 -6.17 6.67 0.81
CA MET A 254 -7.10 6.93 -0.29
C MET A 254 -6.56 6.45 -1.63
N GLU A 255 -5.26 6.64 -1.89
CA GLU A 255 -4.62 6.10 -3.10
C GLU A 255 -4.64 4.57 -3.11
N VAL A 256 -4.31 3.94 -1.97
CA VAL A 256 -4.42 2.48 -1.81
C VAL A 256 -5.87 2.01 -1.99
N ARG A 257 -6.85 2.75 -1.46
CA ARG A 257 -8.28 2.44 -1.63
C ARG A 257 -8.71 2.46 -3.09
N ASP A 258 -8.31 3.49 -3.83
CA ASP A 258 -8.60 3.62 -5.26
C ASP A 258 -8.02 2.44 -6.05
N GLU A 259 -6.79 2.06 -5.73
CA GLU A 259 -6.10 0.98 -6.40
C GLU A 259 -6.71 -0.39 -6.06
N LEU A 260 -6.98 -0.64 -4.77
CA LEU A 260 -7.68 -1.85 -4.34
C LEU A 260 -9.05 -1.97 -5.00
N ARG A 261 -9.80 -0.87 -5.10
CA ARG A 261 -11.09 -0.85 -5.78
C ARG A 261 -10.95 -1.26 -7.24
N ARG A 262 -9.96 -0.72 -7.95
CA ARG A 262 -9.70 -1.02 -9.36
C ARG A 262 -9.32 -2.48 -9.59
N VAL A 263 -8.44 -3.02 -8.75
CA VAL A 263 -7.83 -4.34 -8.97
C VAL A 263 -8.72 -5.47 -8.44
N TRP A 264 -9.43 -5.25 -7.33
CA TRP A 264 -10.28 -6.26 -6.68
C TRP A 264 -11.75 -6.22 -7.12
N GLN A 265 -12.19 -5.26 -7.96
CA GLN A 265 -13.61 -5.09 -8.33
C GLN A 265 -14.31 -6.39 -8.80
N ASN A 266 -13.57 -7.27 -9.47
CA ASN A 266 -14.08 -8.48 -10.10
C ASN A 266 -13.68 -9.77 -9.36
N GLU A 267 -13.20 -9.69 -8.11
CA GLU A 267 -12.77 -10.88 -7.35
C GLU A 267 -13.86 -11.96 -7.23
N SER A 268 -15.13 -11.56 -7.26
CA SER A 268 -16.29 -12.45 -7.15
C SER A 268 -16.53 -13.32 -8.38
N LEU A 269 -15.92 -12.98 -9.52
CA LEU A 269 -15.98 -13.79 -10.74
C LEU A 269 -15.00 -14.97 -10.71
N CYS A 270 -14.01 -14.93 -9.82
CA CYS A 270 -12.98 -15.95 -9.75
C CYS A 270 -13.44 -17.22 -9.03
N ASP A 271 -12.93 -18.36 -9.48
CA ASP A 271 -13.04 -19.62 -8.78
C ASP A 271 -11.91 -19.73 -7.73
N TRP A 272 -12.21 -19.26 -6.51
CA TRP A 272 -11.27 -19.27 -5.39
C TRP A 272 -10.94 -20.69 -4.88
N SER A 273 -11.66 -21.73 -5.30
CA SER A 273 -11.33 -23.11 -4.94
C SER A 273 -10.03 -23.61 -5.59
N LEU A 274 -9.55 -22.88 -6.61
CA LEU A 274 -8.31 -23.15 -7.32
C LEU A 274 -7.06 -22.57 -6.64
N VAL A 275 -7.24 -21.72 -5.63
CA VAL A 275 -6.15 -21.18 -4.79
C VAL A 275 -6.01 -22.06 -3.54
N LYS A 276 -4.81 -22.53 -3.27
CA LYS A 276 -4.50 -23.43 -2.14
C LYS A 276 -3.67 -22.72 -1.08
#